data_AF-A0A2V4C4P6-F1
#
_entry.id   AF-A0A2V4C4P6-F1
#
_cell.length_a   1.000
_cell.length_b   1.000
_cell.length_c   1.000
_cell.angle_alpha   90.00
_cell.angle_beta   90.00
_cell.angle_gamma   90.00
#
_symmetry.space_group_name_H-M   'P 1'
#
loop_
_entity.id
_entity.type
_entity.pdbx_description
1 polymer ?
#
loop_
_entity_poly.entity_id
_entity_poly.type
_entity_poly.pdbx_seq_one_letter_code
_entity_poly.pdbx_strand_id
1 'polypeptide(L)'
;MLLNYNNSSKIVYVDNIRIFDNFNMTKELKNSGEKEFNLQKTRVDSLYTKLQTPGISPSEKKMIMQQFIQQKEELEQFNQHFATEQSTKIWARIKSYSSEFSKENKYKLIIGSENKINVLFADENIDVTNELLTYINKKYEGLK
;
A
#
# COMPACT_ATOMS: atom_id res chain seq x y z
N MET A 1 -16.54 -18.24 47.61
CA MET A 1 -16.77 -17.96 46.18
C MET A 1 -15.65 -17.03 45.73
N LEU A 2 -14.61 -17.56 45.07
CA LEU A 2 -13.49 -16.74 44.61
C LEU A 2 -13.87 -16.16 43.24
N LEU A 3 -14.16 -14.86 43.19
CA LEU A 3 -14.27 -14.11 41.94
C LEU A 3 -12.85 -13.93 41.39
N ASN A 4 -12.45 -14.81 40.47
CA ASN A 4 -11.26 -14.61 39.65
C ASN A 4 -11.53 -13.46 38.68
N TYR A 5 -11.28 -12.23 39.12
CA TYR A 5 -11.24 -11.07 38.23
C TYR A 5 -9.87 -11.04 37.52
N ASN A 6 -9.68 -11.95 36.57
CA ASN A 6 -8.51 -11.93 35.69
C ASN A 6 -8.69 -10.78 34.68
N ASN A 7 -8.32 -9.56 35.11
CA ASN A 7 -8.15 -8.43 34.21
C ASN A 7 -6.80 -8.57 33.47
N SER A 8 -6.59 -9.71 32.80
CA SER A 8 -5.39 -9.98 32.03
C SER A 8 -5.40 -9.11 30.78
N SER A 9 -4.57 -8.08 30.77
CA SER A 9 -4.25 -7.28 29.59
C SER A 9 -3.96 -8.20 28.40
N LYS A 10 -4.83 -8.19 27.38
CA LYS A 10 -4.66 -9.03 26.20
C LYS A 10 -3.64 -8.40 25.25
N ILE A 11 -2.53 -9.11 25.06
CA ILE A 11 -1.54 -8.86 24.01
C ILE A 11 -1.87 -9.82 22.88
N VAL A 12 -1.92 -9.30 21.65
CA VAL A 12 -2.28 -10.08 20.46
C VAL A 12 -1.25 -9.87 19.36
N TYR A 13 -1.21 -10.82 18.44
CA TYR A 13 -0.30 -10.86 17.30
C TYR A 13 -1.05 -10.56 16.00
N VAL A 14 -0.35 -9.94 15.04
CA VAL A 14 -0.79 -9.83 13.65
C VAL A 14 0.35 -10.04 12.66
N ASP A 15 0.03 -10.60 11.50
CA ASP A 15 0.90 -10.66 10.33
C ASP A 15 0.79 -9.36 9.52
N ASN A 16 1.81 -8.50 9.59
CA ASN A 16 1.79 -7.20 8.92
C ASN A 16 1.78 -7.33 7.39
N ILE A 17 2.45 -8.35 6.84
CA ILE A 17 2.52 -8.57 5.39
C ILE A 17 1.13 -8.90 4.90
N ARG A 18 0.46 -9.84 5.58
CA ARG A 18 -0.89 -10.25 5.22
C ARG A 18 -1.89 -9.11 5.39
N ILE A 19 -1.78 -8.32 6.46
CA ILE A 19 -2.60 -7.12 6.66
C ILE A 19 -2.38 -6.13 5.51
N PHE A 20 -1.13 -5.78 5.20
CA PHE A 20 -0.81 -4.80 4.16
C PHE A 20 -1.31 -5.26 2.79
N ASP A 21 -0.99 -6.48 2.37
CA ASP A 21 -1.31 -6.96 1.02
C ASP A 21 -2.80 -7.22 0.81
N ASN A 22 -3.54 -7.60 1.86
CA ASN A 22 -4.96 -7.91 1.75
C ASN A 22 -5.88 -6.74 2.10
N PHE A 23 -5.35 -5.63 2.59
CA PHE A 23 -6.12 -4.41 2.80
C PHE A 23 -6.63 -3.86 1.46
N ASN A 24 -7.93 -3.54 1.39
CA ASN A 24 -8.59 -3.16 0.14
C ASN A 24 -8.03 -1.87 -0.45
N MET A 25 -7.65 -0.90 0.39
CA MET A 25 -6.94 0.31 -0.05
C MET A 25 -5.61 -0.02 -0.75
N THR A 26 -4.87 -1.03 -0.27
CA THR A 26 -3.62 -1.46 -0.90
C THR A 26 -3.88 -2.00 -2.30
N LYS A 27 -4.87 -2.86 -2.45
CA LYS A 27 -5.25 -3.42 -3.76
C LYS A 27 -5.69 -2.32 -4.73
N GLU A 28 -6.52 -1.40 -4.25
CA GLU A 28 -7.00 -0.27 -5.04
C GLU A 28 -5.85 0.63 -5.52
N LEU A 29 -4.94 1.00 -4.62
CA LEU A 29 -3.80 1.88 -4.95
C LEU A 29 -2.75 1.19 -5.83
N LYS A 30 -2.51 -0.11 -5.66
CA LYS A 30 -1.67 -0.90 -6.58
C LYS A 30 -2.27 -0.88 -7.98
N ASN A 31 -3.58 -1.15 -8.10
CA ASN A 31 -4.28 -1.15 -9.38
C ASN A 31 -4.31 0.24 -10.05
N SER A 32 -4.54 1.31 -9.28
CA SER A 32 -4.56 2.68 -9.82
C SER A 32 -3.15 3.13 -10.24
N GLY A 33 -2.14 2.78 -9.45
CA GLY A 33 -0.74 3.04 -9.77
C GLY A 33 -0.28 2.34 -11.05
N GLU A 34 -0.63 1.06 -11.22
CA GLU A 34 -0.31 0.30 -12.43
C GLU A 34 -0.98 0.91 -13.67
N LYS A 35 -2.25 1.32 -13.55
CA LYS A 35 -2.96 2.01 -14.64
C LYS A 35 -2.28 3.32 -15.03
N GLU A 36 -1.95 4.16 -14.04
CA GLU A 36 -1.30 5.45 -14.28
C GLU A 36 0.09 5.27 -14.90
N PHE A 37 0.89 4.33 -14.39
CA PHE A 37 2.18 3.98 -14.97
C PHE A 37 2.06 3.57 -16.44
N ASN A 38 1.14 2.65 -16.75
CA ASN A 38 0.94 2.16 -18.11
C ASN A 38 0.45 3.25 -19.07
N LEU A 39 -0.39 4.18 -18.59
CA LEU A 39 -0.81 5.35 -19.36
C LEU A 39 0.38 6.26 -19.70
N GLN A 40 1.20 6.60 -18.71
CA GLN A 40 2.40 7.43 -18.92
C GLN A 40 3.42 6.74 -19.84
N LYS A 41 3.66 5.45 -19.63
CA LYS A 41 4.52 4.63 -20.49
C LYS A 41 4.06 4.64 -21.94
N THR A 42 2.75 4.48 -22.19
CA THR A 42 2.20 4.52 -23.55
C THR A 42 2.47 5.85 -24.25
N ARG A 43 2.45 6.97 -23.51
CA ARG A 43 2.79 8.29 -24.08
C ARG A 43 4.27 8.39 -24.44
N VAL A 44 5.15 7.90 -23.56
CA VAL A 44 6.60 7.82 -23.83
C VAL A 44 6.89 6.95 -25.06
N ASP A 45 6.28 5.76 -25.15
CA ASP A 45 6.44 4.83 -26.29
C ASP A 45 5.95 5.45 -27.60
N SER A 46 4.85 6.21 -27.56
CA SER A 46 4.31 6.95 -28.71
C SER A 46 5.28 8.04 -29.19
N LEU A 47 5.86 8.81 -28.27
CA LEU A 47 6.86 9.82 -28.61
C LEU A 47 8.14 9.19 -29.18
N TYR A 48 8.58 8.08 -28.60
CA TYR A 48 9.71 7.31 -29.13
C TYR A 48 9.45 6.85 -30.57
N THR A 49 8.26 6.29 -30.83
CA THR A 49 7.85 5.86 -32.17
C THR A 49 7.88 7.02 -33.17
N LYS A 50 7.35 8.19 -32.79
CA LYS A 50 7.38 9.39 -33.65
C LYS A 50 8.79 9.86 -33.95
N LEU A 51 9.73 9.74 -33.01
CA LEU A 51 11.14 10.09 -33.23
C LEU A 51 11.84 9.17 -34.24
N GLN A 52 11.36 7.93 -34.41
CA GLN A 52 11.88 6.97 -35.39
C GLN A 52 11.26 7.14 -36.78
N THR A 53 10.16 7.90 -36.91
CA THR A 53 9.47 8.11 -38.18
C THR A 53 10.39 8.85 -39.17
N PRO A 54 10.66 8.30 -40.36
CA PRO A 54 11.45 8.98 -41.38
C PRO A 54 10.68 10.19 -41.94
N GLY A 55 11.41 11.23 -42.37
CA GLY A 55 10.82 12.40 -43.02
C GLY A 55 10.30 13.51 -42.10
N ILE A 56 10.41 13.35 -40.77
CA ILE A 56 10.16 14.45 -39.81
C ILE A 56 11.17 15.59 -39.97
N SER A 57 10.68 16.83 -39.89
CA SER A 57 11.54 18.01 -40.00
C SER A 57 12.46 18.16 -38.78
N PRO A 58 13.64 18.81 -38.90
CA PRO A 58 14.54 19.02 -37.76
C PRO A 58 13.91 19.78 -36.58
N SER A 59 13.04 20.75 -36.86
CA SER A 59 12.32 21.53 -35.83
C SER A 59 11.30 20.66 -35.09
N GLU A 60 10.51 19.87 -35.81
CA GLU A 60 9.54 18.93 -35.23
C GLU A 60 10.26 17.86 -34.40
N LYS A 61 11.34 17.28 -34.93
CA LYS A 61 12.15 16.30 -34.19
C LYS A 61 12.68 16.86 -32.87
N LYS A 62 13.10 18.13 -32.85
CA LYS A 62 13.54 18.81 -31.62
C LYS A 62 12.41 18.95 -30.60
N MET A 63 11.21 19.35 -31.03
CA MET A 63 10.05 19.47 -30.14
C MET A 63 9.63 18.11 -29.55
N ILE A 64 9.55 17.07 -30.38
CA ILE A 64 9.21 15.72 -29.93
C ILE A 64 10.26 15.19 -28.96
N MET A 65 11.56 15.45 -29.22
CA MET A 65 12.64 15.03 -28.34
C MET A 65 12.54 15.69 -26.96
N GLN A 66 12.22 16.99 -26.90
CA GLN A 66 12.01 17.69 -25.63
C GLN A 66 10.85 17.07 -24.83
N GLN A 67 9.72 16.81 -25.48
CA GLN A 67 8.57 16.15 -24.84
C GLN A 67 8.91 14.73 -24.36
N PHE A 68 9.68 13.98 -25.16
CA PHE A 68 10.10 12.63 -24.82
C PHE A 68 10.96 12.61 -23.56
N ILE A 69 11.96 13.49 -23.48
CA ILE A 69 12.83 13.60 -22.30
C ILE A 69 12.01 13.93 -21.05
N GLN A 70 11.16 14.96 -21.14
CA GLN A 70 10.32 15.38 -20.02
C GLN A 70 9.43 14.23 -19.52
N GLN A 71 8.67 13.57 -20.41
CA GLN A 71 7.76 12.50 -19.99
C GLN A 71 8.48 11.26 -19.50
N LYS A 72 9.69 10.99 -19.99
CA LYS A 72 10.53 9.92 -19.49
C LYS A 72 10.99 10.20 -18.05
N GLU A 73 11.41 11.43 -17.77
CA GLU A 73 11.79 11.85 -16.42
C GLU A 73 10.60 11.77 -15.44
N GLU A 74 9.41 12.23 -15.86
CA GLU A 74 8.18 12.12 -15.07
C GLU A 74 7.83 10.66 -14.75
N LEU A 75 7.94 9.75 -15.74
CA LEU A 75 7.68 8.32 -15.55
C LEU A 75 8.69 7.67 -14.57
N GLU A 76 9.96 8.04 -14.66
CA GLU A 76 11.00 7.57 -13.75
C GLU A 76 10.75 8.05 -12.31
N GLN A 77 10.40 9.32 -12.13
CA GLN A 77 10.04 9.88 -10.83
C GLN A 77 8.80 9.18 -10.25
N PHE A 78 7.77 8.96 -11.06
CA PHE A 78 6.58 8.23 -10.65
C PHE A 78 6.96 6.83 -10.12
N ASN A 79 7.78 6.09 -10.86
CA ASN A 79 8.21 4.74 -10.47
C ASN A 79 9.03 4.73 -9.16
N GLN A 80 9.85 5.76 -8.92
CA GLN A 80 10.66 5.86 -7.70
C GLN A 80 9.84 6.24 -6.46
N HIS A 81 8.86 7.14 -6.60
CA HIS A 81 8.18 7.75 -5.46
C HIS A 81 6.83 7.12 -5.12
N PHE A 82 6.07 6.69 -6.14
CA PHE A 82 4.68 6.27 -5.95
C PHE A 82 4.55 5.15 -4.90
N ALA A 83 5.36 4.09 -5.02
CA ALA A 83 5.29 2.94 -4.11
C ALA A 83 5.53 3.36 -2.64
N THR A 84 6.52 4.21 -2.39
CA THR A 84 6.89 4.68 -1.05
C THR A 84 5.81 5.59 -0.46
N GLU A 85 5.31 6.55 -1.24
CA GLU A 85 4.27 7.47 -0.78
C GLU A 85 2.97 6.75 -0.48
N GLN A 86 2.53 5.86 -1.37
CA GLN A 86 1.30 5.10 -1.15
C GLN A 86 1.44 4.14 0.03
N SER A 87 2.58 3.46 0.18
CA SER A 87 2.85 2.60 1.33
C SER A 87 2.75 3.37 2.66
N THR A 88 3.26 4.60 2.70
CA THR A 88 3.16 5.46 3.89
C THR A 88 1.70 5.80 4.22
N LYS A 89 0.89 6.16 3.22
CA LYS A 89 -0.55 6.44 3.39
C LYS A 89 -1.32 5.21 3.86
N ILE A 90 -1.02 4.05 3.27
CA ILE A 90 -1.61 2.76 3.64
C ILE A 90 -1.31 2.45 5.12
N TRP A 91 -0.04 2.54 5.54
CA TRP A 91 0.34 2.27 6.93
C TRP A 91 -0.27 3.23 7.93
N ALA A 92 -0.38 4.52 7.58
CA ALA A 92 -1.07 5.49 8.41
C ALA A 92 -2.54 5.09 8.64
N ARG A 93 -3.21 4.59 7.59
CA ARG A 93 -4.59 4.12 7.67
C ARG A 93 -4.73 2.83 8.49
N ILE A 94 -3.88 1.84 8.24
CA ILE A 94 -3.83 0.59 9.03
C ILE A 94 -3.62 0.91 10.51
N LYS A 95 -2.68 1.82 10.84
CA LYS A 95 -2.41 2.23 12.22
C LYS A 95 -3.64 2.89 12.87
N SER A 96 -4.33 3.78 12.16
CA SER A 96 -5.55 4.41 12.66
C SER A 96 -6.62 3.38 13.01
N TYR A 97 -6.94 2.49 12.07
CA TYR A 97 -7.97 1.48 12.29
C TYR A 97 -7.58 0.43 13.32
N SER A 98 -6.29 0.05 13.39
CA SER A 98 -5.78 -0.86 14.41
C SER A 98 -5.90 -0.27 15.82
N SER A 99 -5.74 1.05 15.96
CA SER A 99 -5.94 1.75 17.24
C SER A 99 -7.39 1.69 17.71
N GLU A 100 -8.35 1.89 16.80
CA GLU A 100 -9.78 1.75 17.10
C GLU A 100 -10.14 0.30 17.45
N PHE A 101 -9.72 -0.65 16.61
CA PHE A 101 -9.89 -2.09 16.85
C PHE A 101 -9.35 -2.52 18.22
N SER A 102 -8.17 -2.01 18.60
CA SER A 102 -7.57 -2.29 19.92
C SER A 102 -8.42 -1.79 21.07
N LYS A 103 -9.00 -0.59 20.95
CA LYS A 103 -9.85 0.02 21.98
C LYS A 103 -11.16 -0.76 22.15
N GLU A 104 -11.81 -1.12 21.05
CA GLU A 104 -13.07 -1.87 21.06
C GLU A 104 -12.89 -3.26 21.69
N ASN A 105 -11.78 -3.93 21.41
CA ASN A 105 -11.47 -5.27 21.92
C ASN A 105 -10.66 -5.27 23.24
N LYS A 106 -10.35 -4.08 23.79
CA LYS A 106 -9.57 -3.89 25.02
C LYS A 106 -8.18 -4.52 24.97
N TYR A 107 -7.57 -4.60 23.79
CA TYR A 107 -6.17 -5.01 23.65
C TYR A 107 -5.26 -3.92 24.19
N LYS A 108 -4.19 -4.33 24.89
CA LYS A 108 -3.18 -3.40 25.40
C LYS A 108 -2.00 -3.24 24.45
N LEU A 109 -1.77 -4.23 23.60
CA LEU A 109 -0.69 -4.24 22.63
C LEU A 109 -1.07 -5.16 21.47
N ILE A 110 -0.83 -4.70 20.25
CA ILE A 110 -0.79 -5.52 19.04
C ILE A 110 0.66 -5.59 18.60
N ILE A 111 1.20 -6.80 18.46
CA ILE A 111 2.56 -7.03 17.98
C ILE A 111 2.48 -7.46 16.52
N GLY A 112 3.06 -6.65 15.65
CA GLY A 112 3.21 -6.96 14.23
C GLY A 112 4.55 -7.63 13.92
N SER A 113 4.56 -8.56 12.97
CA SER A 113 5.79 -9.12 12.41
C SER A 113 6.13 -8.48 11.07
N GLU A 114 7.36 -7.98 10.92
CA GLU A 114 7.92 -7.51 9.63
C GLU A 114 9.07 -8.41 9.17
N ASN A 115 9.43 -8.32 7.89
CA ASN A 115 10.33 -9.18 7.09
C ASN A 115 11.76 -9.46 7.63
N LYS A 116 12.11 -9.09 8.87
CA LYS A 116 13.43 -9.38 9.48
C LYS A 116 13.36 -10.01 10.89
N ILE A 117 12.18 -10.55 11.25
CA ILE A 117 11.84 -11.41 12.41
C ILE A 117 11.68 -10.66 13.74
N ASN A 118 10.43 -10.30 14.08
CA ASN A 118 10.05 -9.79 15.41
C ASN A 118 9.31 -10.83 16.28
N VAL A 119 8.66 -11.83 15.69
CA VAL A 119 7.92 -12.90 16.41
C VAL A 119 8.21 -14.21 15.69
N LEU A 120 8.76 -15.20 16.40
CA LEU A 120 9.11 -16.52 15.84
C LEU A 120 7.91 -17.47 15.79
N PHE A 121 7.03 -17.37 16.79
CA PHE A 121 5.81 -18.15 16.92
C PHE A 121 4.79 -17.32 17.69
N ALA A 122 3.56 -17.29 17.19
CA ALA A 122 2.40 -16.82 17.91
C ALA A 122 1.39 -17.96 17.95
N ASP A 123 0.78 -18.17 19.12
CA ASP A 123 -0.30 -19.15 19.25
C ASP A 123 -1.53 -18.66 18.47
N GLU A 124 -2.26 -19.58 17.83
CA GLU A 124 -3.45 -19.24 17.04
C GLU A 124 -4.51 -18.49 17.87
N ASN A 125 -4.58 -18.72 19.18
CA ASN A 125 -5.54 -18.05 20.06
C ASN A 125 -5.21 -16.57 20.33
N ILE A 126 -4.00 -16.13 19.98
CA ILE A 126 -3.59 -14.72 20.10
C ILE A 126 -3.38 -14.04 18.74
N ASP A 127 -3.42 -14.80 17.65
CA ASP A 127 -3.38 -14.26 16.29
C ASP A 127 -4.75 -13.68 15.92
N VAL A 128 -4.81 -12.36 15.74
CA VAL A 128 -6.04 -11.64 15.37
C VAL A 128 -5.95 -11.07 13.95
N THR A 129 -5.08 -11.62 13.10
CA THR A 129 -4.83 -11.12 11.74
C THR A 129 -6.11 -11.07 10.92
N ASN A 130 -6.94 -12.10 10.98
CA ASN A 130 -8.17 -12.17 10.19
C ASN A 130 -9.23 -11.17 10.67
N GLU A 131 -9.36 -11.03 11.98
CA GLU A 131 -10.29 -10.13 12.67
C GLU A 131 -9.92 -8.68 12.37
N LEU A 132 -8.64 -8.34 12.52
CA LEU A 132 -8.14 -7.01 12.17
C LEU A 132 -8.32 -6.73 10.68
N LEU A 133 -7.96 -7.67 9.80
CA LEU A 133 -8.12 -7.51 8.35
C LEU A 133 -9.58 -7.25 7.97
N THR A 134 -10.50 -8.01 8.55
CA THR A 134 -11.95 -7.83 8.36
C THR A 134 -12.39 -6.44 8.83
N TYR A 135 -11.94 -6.03 10.01
CA TYR A 135 -12.27 -4.75 10.60
C TYR A 135 -11.78 -3.57 9.74
N ILE A 136 -10.50 -3.56 9.35
CA ILE A 136 -9.93 -2.45 8.57
C ILE A 136 -10.56 -2.33 7.17
N ASN A 137 -10.91 -3.46 6.55
CA ASN A 137 -11.57 -3.46 5.24
C ASN A 137 -13.00 -2.90 5.34
N LYS A 138 -13.77 -3.31 6.36
CA LYS A 138 -15.09 -2.73 6.61
C LYS A 138 -15.00 -1.22 6.84
N LYS A 139 -14.10 -0.77 7.72
CA LYS A 139 -13.87 0.67 7.97
C LYS A 139 -13.53 1.45 6.70
N TYR A 140 -12.68 0.88 5.85
CA TYR A 140 -12.31 1.50 4.59
C TYR A 140 -13.50 1.62 3.62
N GLU A 141 -14.33 0.57 3.56
CA GLU A 141 -15.55 0.52 2.74
C GLU A 141 -16.72 1.33 3.31
N GLY A 142 -16.56 1.94 4.48
CA GLY A 142 -17.64 2.65 5.17
C GLY A 142 -18.70 1.72 5.76
N LEU A 143 -18.42 0.42 5.83
CA LEU A 143 -19.22 -0.57 6.53
C LEU A 143 -18.78 -0.55 8.00
N LYS A 144 -19.74 -0.43 8.94
CA LYS A 144 -19.46 -0.20 10.37
C LYS A 144 -18.30 -1.00 10.95
#